data_AF-A0A0E4H1T9-F1
#
_entry.id   AF-A0A0E4H1T9-F1
#
_cell.length_a   1.000
_cell.length_b   1.000
_cell.length_c   1.000
_cell.angle_alpha   90.00
_cell.angle_beta   90.00
_cell.angle_gamma   90.00
#
_symmetry.space_group_name_H-M   'P 1'
#
loop_
_entity.id
_entity.type
_entity.pdbx_description
1 polymer ?
#
loop_
_entity_poly.entity_id
_entity_poly.type
_entity_poly.pdbx_seq_one_letter_code
_entity_poly.pdbx_strand_id
1 'polypeptide(L)'
;MSDPVRIDTAHGVVHGVRLHGVRVHRVGYQPDPWAWTPWEYAGDDGRFHGRWDDPHGTWRTLYLGASPLACYLEVLAQFREDPHMQVEMAEILDNDADGHLYPTARAGRLPRSWCKPRLLASGRLSGAFALPGHQQSLPTLRRAFLPTARSLGLADLDAAAIRDSRPRALTQAISAWLYTLRTPDGKPLNGIQFQSRHGDGLLLWAVYERDRTAGTPPEVGPDGSAPITIDDPQLLEAMRLHHLNWAD
;
A
#
# COMPACT_ATOMS: atom_id res chain seq x y z
N MET A 1 -0.44 -7.98 20.55
CA MET A 1 -1.15 -6.93 21.33
C MET A 1 -0.86 -5.59 20.69
N SER A 2 -1.73 -4.60 20.86
CA SER A 2 -1.55 -3.27 20.28
C SER A 2 -1.94 -2.18 21.27
N ASP A 3 -1.12 -1.13 21.37
CA ASP A 3 -1.36 -0.01 22.28
C ASP A 3 -1.68 1.26 21.48
N PRO A 4 -2.65 2.09 21.91
CA PRO A 4 -2.91 3.35 21.24
C PRO A 4 -1.71 4.31 21.36
N VAL A 5 -1.42 5.03 20.29
CA VAL A 5 -0.42 6.11 20.25
C VAL A 5 -1.15 7.41 19.93
N ARG A 6 -0.88 8.44 20.72
CA ARG A 6 -1.39 9.80 20.49
C ARG A 6 -0.23 10.70 20.09
N ILE A 7 -0.39 11.45 19.00
CA ILE A 7 0.63 12.38 18.49
C ILE A 7 -0.02 13.76 18.41
N ASP A 8 0.42 14.68 19.26
CA ASP A 8 -0.06 16.05 19.23
C ASP A 8 0.72 16.85 18.16
N THR A 9 -0.01 17.57 17.30
CA THR A 9 0.54 18.38 16.21
C THR A 9 -0.05 19.79 16.26
N ALA A 10 0.51 20.73 15.50
CA ALA A 10 -0.05 22.08 15.37
C ALA A 10 -1.48 22.10 14.80
N HIS A 11 -1.90 21.04 14.10
CA HIS A 11 -3.23 20.94 13.49
C HIS A 11 -4.24 20.18 14.36
N GLY A 12 -3.81 19.58 15.46
CA GLY A 12 -4.60 18.67 16.27
C GLY A 12 -3.90 17.33 16.50
N VAL A 13 -4.69 16.31 16.83
CA VAL A 13 -4.18 14.99 17.22
C VAL A 13 -4.14 14.05 16.02
N VAL A 14 -3.04 13.36 15.82
CA VAL A 14 -2.97 12.16 14.99
C VAL A 14 -2.96 10.94 15.91
N HIS A 15 -3.92 10.04 15.70
CA HIS A 15 -3.90 8.74 16.35
C HIS A 15 -3.03 7.77 15.57
N GLY A 16 -2.38 6.89 16.31
CA GLY A 16 -1.64 5.76 15.82
C GLY A 16 -1.83 4.55 16.72
N VAL A 17 -1.11 3.50 16.38
CA VAL A 17 -1.09 2.24 17.12
C VAL A 17 0.33 1.72 17.20
N ARG A 18 0.72 1.21 18.36
CA ARG A 18 1.97 0.50 18.58
C ARG A 18 1.69 -0.99 18.51
N LEU A 19 2.34 -1.68 17.59
CA LEU A 19 2.20 -3.10 17.35
C LEU A 19 3.33 -3.86 18.02
N HIS A 20 3.00 -5.02 18.59
CA HIS A 20 3.94 -5.95 19.20
C HIS A 20 3.79 -7.32 18.55
N GLY A 21 4.54 -7.54 17.47
CA GLY A 21 4.62 -8.81 16.76
C GLY A 21 3.32 -9.29 16.11
N VAL A 22 2.57 -8.38 15.49
CA VAL A 22 1.31 -8.71 14.80
C VAL A 22 1.60 -9.49 13.52
N ARG A 23 0.85 -10.57 13.28
CA ARG A 23 1.01 -11.37 12.06
C ARG A 23 0.65 -10.53 10.83
N VAL A 24 1.55 -10.54 9.84
CA VAL A 24 1.40 -9.85 8.57
C VAL A 24 1.82 -10.74 7.42
N HIS A 25 1.34 -10.38 6.23
CA HIS A 25 1.60 -11.07 4.98
C HIS A 25 2.02 -10.08 3.90
N ARG A 26 2.75 -10.58 2.90
CA ARG A 26 3.15 -9.81 1.71
C ARG A 26 3.22 -10.71 0.50
N VAL A 27 2.67 -10.23 -0.62
CA VAL A 27 2.97 -10.77 -1.94
C VAL A 27 4.15 -9.97 -2.48
N GLY A 28 5.33 -10.59 -2.49
CA GLY A 28 6.58 -9.97 -2.93
C GLY A 28 7.23 -10.77 -4.06
N TYR A 29 8.35 -10.27 -4.59
CA TYR A 29 9.11 -10.97 -5.63
C TYR A 29 10.22 -11.82 -5.03
N GLN A 30 10.61 -12.86 -5.75
CA GLN A 30 11.86 -13.59 -5.48
C GLN A 30 13.09 -12.70 -5.71
N PRO A 31 14.23 -12.98 -5.06
CA PRO A 31 14.41 -14.03 -4.04
C PRO A 31 13.98 -13.60 -2.63
N ASP A 32 13.94 -12.30 -2.35
CA ASP A 32 13.61 -11.76 -1.02
C ASP A 32 12.34 -10.87 -1.10
N PRO A 33 11.19 -11.36 -0.61
CA PRO A 33 9.94 -10.62 -0.69
C PRO A 33 9.88 -9.44 0.27
N TRP A 34 10.80 -9.35 1.25
CA TRP A 34 10.86 -8.27 2.23
C TRP A 34 11.86 -7.18 1.84
N ALA A 35 12.69 -7.42 0.84
CA ALA A 35 13.60 -6.42 0.32
C ALA A 35 12.84 -5.18 -0.12
N TRP A 36 13.40 -4.01 0.18
CA TRP A 36 12.92 -2.78 -0.40
C TRP A 36 13.02 -2.84 -1.92
N THR A 37 11.99 -2.37 -2.63
CA THR A 37 12.02 -2.29 -4.09
C THR A 37 13.26 -1.48 -4.52
N PRO A 38 14.12 -2.01 -5.40
CA PRO A 38 15.25 -1.26 -5.93
C PRO A 38 14.81 0.01 -6.65
N TRP A 39 15.59 1.09 -6.53
CA TRP A 39 15.29 2.39 -7.14
C TRP A 39 15.27 2.36 -8.67
N GLU A 40 15.88 1.34 -9.29
CA GLU A 40 15.80 1.11 -10.74
C GLU A 40 14.38 0.83 -11.23
N TYR A 41 13.45 0.46 -10.34
CA TYR A 41 12.03 0.28 -10.67
C TYR A 41 11.16 1.49 -10.29
N ALA A 42 11.77 2.61 -9.89
CA ALA A 42 11.04 3.86 -9.77
C ALA A 42 10.66 4.36 -11.17
N GLY A 43 9.57 5.13 -11.28
CA GLY A 43 9.20 5.75 -12.56
C GLY A 43 10.27 6.75 -13.04
N ASP A 44 10.12 7.25 -14.27
CA ASP A 44 11.05 8.20 -14.88
C ASP A 44 11.27 9.48 -14.05
N ASP A 45 10.33 9.81 -13.17
CA ASP A 45 10.40 10.92 -12.23
C ASP A 45 11.18 10.60 -10.93
N GLY A 46 11.75 9.40 -10.83
CA GLY A 46 12.50 8.89 -9.69
C GLY A 46 11.63 8.48 -8.50
N ARG A 47 10.33 8.27 -8.69
CA ARG A 47 9.37 8.00 -7.60
C ARG A 47 8.64 6.67 -7.77
N PHE A 48 8.16 6.15 -6.65
CA PHE A 48 7.17 5.07 -6.64
C PHE A 48 5.76 5.69 -6.53
N HIS A 49 4.77 5.02 -7.12
CA HIS A 49 3.41 5.55 -7.27
C HIS A 49 2.37 4.82 -6.42
N GLY A 50 2.78 4.18 -5.34
CA GLY A 50 1.88 3.66 -4.31
C GLY A 50 1.14 4.79 -3.60
N ARG A 51 0.01 4.42 -2.98
CA ARG A 51 -0.92 5.35 -2.35
C ARG A 51 -0.29 6.17 -1.22
N TRP A 52 0.57 5.53 -0.44
CA TRP A 52 1.26 6.12 0.71
C TRP A 52 2.76 6.29 0.44
N ASP A 53 3.17 6.27 -0.83
CA ASP A 53 4.58 6.46 -1.20
C ASP A 53 5.01 7.92 -1.11
N ASP A 54 6.32 8.11 -1.13
CA ASP A 54 6.91 9.43 -1.05
C ASP A 54 6.64 10.24 -2.33
N PRO A 55 5.96 11.40 -2.25
CA PRO A 55 5.80 12.29 -3.40
C PRO A 55 7.13 12.89 -3.90
N HIS A 56 8.23 12.71 -3.17
CA HIS A 56 9.55 13.26 -3.49
C HIS A 56 10.63 12.21 -3.80
N GLY A 57 10.33 10.91 -3.78
CA GLY A 57 11.31 9.87 -4.15
C GLY A 57 12.55 9.77 -3.24
N THR A 58 12.40 10.14 -1.97
CA THR A 58 13.46 10.15 -0.95
C THR A 58 13.49 8.88 -0.09
N TRP A 59 12.34 8.23 0.12
CA TRP A 59 12.20 6.99 0.88
C TRP A 59 11.25 6.00 0.20
N ARG A 60 11.45 4.71 0.48
CA ARG A 60 10.62 3.60 -0.03
C ARG A 60 9.53 3.20 0.96
N THR A 61 8.53 2.50 0.43
CA THR A 61 7.42 1.96 1.20
C THR A 61 7.25 0.47 0.93
N LEU A 62 6.96 -0.31 1.98
CA LEU A 62 6.59 -1.72 1.86
C LEU A 62 5.12 -1.92 2.27
N TYR A 63 4.31 -2.47 1.37
CA TYR A 63 2.90 -2.76 1.64
C TYR A 63 2.71 -4.18 2.16
N LEU A 64 2.00 -4.28 3.29
CA LEU A 64 1.70 -5.52 4.00
C LEU A 64 0.19 -5.63 4.24
N GLY A 65 -0.31 -6.86 4.39
CA GLY A 65 -1.71 -7.13 4.74
C GLY A 65 -1.87 -8.03 5.94
N ALA A 66 -3.02 -7.93 6.62
CA ALA A 66 -3.33 -8.75 7.79
C ALA A 66 -3.65 -10.21 7.44
N SER A 67 -3.89 -10.50 6.17
CA SER A 67 -4.11 -11.83 5.63
C SER A 67 -3.53 -11.94 4.21
N PRO A 68 -3.27 -13.17 3.72
CA PRO A 68 -2.94 -13.40 2.31
C PRO A 68 -4.03 -12.86 1.39
N LEU A 69 -5.31 -13.08 1.72
CA LEU A 69 -6.45 -12.56 0.96
C LEU A 69 -6.39 -11.04 0.78
N ALA A 70 -6.11 -10.29 1.86
CA ALA A 70 -5.99 -8.83 1.76
C ALA A 70 -4.85 -8.41 0.82
N CYS A 71 -3.73 -9.13 0.84
CA CYS A 71 -2.61 -8.87 -0.08
C CYS A 71 -2.98 -9.17 -1.53
N TYR A 72 -3.62 -10.32 -1.78
CA TYR A 72 -4.04 -10.70 -3.12
C TYR A 72 -5.07 -9.74 -3.69
N LEU A 73 -6.04 -9.29 -2.89
CA LEU A 73 -7.03 -8.32 -3.34
C LEU A 73 -6.39 -7.00 -3.81
N GLU A 74 -5.35 -6.52 -3.14
CA GLU A 74 -4.64 -5.31 -3.58
C GLU A 74 -3.83 -5.53 -4.86
N VAL A 75 -3.01 -6.59 -4.92
CA VAL A 75 -2.10 -6.80 -6.07
C VAL A 75 -2.86 -7.19 -7.34
N LEU A 76 -3.99 -7.89 -7.20
CA LEU A 76 -4.82 -8.31 -8.33
C LEU A 76 -5.79 -7.22 -8.80
N ALA A 77 -5.94 -6.11 -8.08
CA ALA A 77 -6.91 -5.07 -8.42
C ALA A 77 -6.72 -4.47 -9.82
N GLN A 78 -5.49 -4.50 -10.35
CA GLN A 78 -5.16 -4.03 -11.70
C GLN A 78 -5.72 -4.93 -12.83
N PHE A 79 -6.04 -6.19 -12.54
CA PHE A 79 -6.61 -7.13 -13.51
C PHE A 79 -8.14 -7.06 -13.56
N ARG A 80 -8.77 -6.28 -12.68
CA ARG A 80 -10.23 -6.13 -12.65
C ARG A 80 -10.71 -5.50 -13.97
N GLU A 81 -11.86 -5.94 -14.43
CA GLU A 81 -12.58 -5.25 -15.49
C GLU A 81 -13.01 -3.87 -14.98
N ASP A 82 -12.47 -2.81 -15.59
CA ASP A 82 -12.91 -1.44 -15.37
C ASP A 82 -13.65 -0.96 -16.63
N PRO A 83 -14.98 -0.74 -16.56
CA PRO A 83 -15.76 -0.25 -17.70
C PRO A 83 -15.28 1.10 -18.24
N HIS A 84 -14.63 1.93 -17.42
CA HIS A 84 -14.14 3.25 -17.81
C HIS A 84 -12.74 3.20 -18.45
N MET A 85 -11.90 2.21 -18.11
CA MET A 85 -10.59 2.01 -18.75
C MET A 85 -10.70 1.54 -20.21
N GLN A 86 -11.81 0.93 -20.63
CA GLN A 86 -11.99 0.55 -22.05
C GLN A 86 -12.08 1.77 -22.98
N VAL A 87 -12.35 2.97 -22.44
CA VAL A 87 -12.39 4.22 -23.21
C VAL A 87 -11.05 4.98 -23.13
N GLU A 88 -10.36 4.96 -21.98
CA GLU A 88 -9.05 5.62 -21.81
C GLU A 88 -7.86 4.83 -22.40
N MET A 89 -7.95 3.49 -22.52
CA MET A 89 -6.87 2.66 -23.10
C MET A 89 -6.63 2.89 -24.60
N ALA A 90 -7.52 3.58 -25.30
CA ALA A 90 -7.31 3.97 -26.70
C ALA A 90 -6.33 5.15 -26.86
N GLU A 91 -6.05 5.90 -25.78
CA GLU A 91 -5.23 7.13 -25.84
C GLU A 91 -3.88 7.03 -25.10
N ILE A 92 -3.64 5.97 -24.30
CA ILE A 92 -2.43 5.83 -23.43
C ILE A 92 -1.63 4.57 -23.79
N LEU A 93 -1.46 4.28 -25.08
CA LEU A 93 -0.58 3.19 -25.55
C LEU A 93 0.84 3.67 -25.91
N ASP A 94 1.18 4.93 -25.65
CA ASP A 94 2.36 5.57 -26.26
C ASP A 94 3.47 5.99 -25.28
N ASN A 95 3.56 5.38 -24.09
CA ASN A 95 4.71 5.64 -23.20
C ASN A 95 5.20 4.46 -22.35
N ASP A 96 5.01 3.23 -22.84
CA ASP A 96 5.62 2.03 -22.25
C ASP A 96 7.05 1.84 -22.82
N ALA A 97 8.03 2.51 -22.23
CA ALA A 97 9.45 2.24 -22.50
C ALA A 97 10.02 1.08 -21.66
N ASP A 98 9.19 0.35 -20.89
CA ASP A 98 9.60 -0.86 -20.17
C ASP A 98 8.54 -1.98 -20.32
N GLY A 99 8.66 -2.73 -21.42
CA GLY A 99 7.85 -3.91 -21.75
C GLY A 99 8.07 -5.14 -20.85
N HIS A 100 8.37 -4.97 -19.56
CA HIS A 100 8.78 -6.07 -18.68
C HIS A 100 8.06 -6.23 -17.33
N LEU A 101 7.05 -5.41 -16.99
CA LEU A 101 6.27 -5.66 -15.74
C LEU A 101 4.74 -5.67 -15.87
N TYR A 102 4.20 -5.36 -17.04
CA TYR A 102 2.76 -5.40 -17.27
C TYR A 102 2.43 -6.58 -18.16
N PRO A 103 1.78 -7.64 -17.65
CA PRO A 103 1.06 -8.49 -18.57
C PRO A 103 0.03 -7.59 -19.25
N THR A 104 0.10 -7.52 -20.57
CA THR A 104 -0.98 -7.14 -21.50
C THR A 104 -2.18 -8.09 -21.39
N ALA A 105 -2.39 -8.67 -20.20
CA ALA A 105 -3.47 -9.58 -19.91
C ALA A 105 -4.75 -8.78 -20.01
N ARG A 106 -5.62 -9.23 -20.90
CA ARG A 106 -6.99 -8.75 -21.04
C ARG A 106 -7.61 -8.60 -19.66
N ALA A 107 -8.26 -7.47 -19.41
CA ALA A 107 -9.01 -7.26 -18.17
C ALA A 107 -9.91 -8.47 -17.86
N GLY A 108 -9.99 -8.85 -16.59
CA GLY A 108 -10.66 -10.07 -16.14
C GLY A 108 -9.82 -11.35 -16.27
N ARG A 109 -8.61 -11.30 -16.84
CA ARG A 109 -7.74 -12.47 -17.01
C ARG A 109 -6.41 -12.32 -16.26
N LEU A 110 -6.03 -13.33 -15.50
CA LEU A 110 -4.74 -13.43 -14.81
C LEU A 110 -3.89 -14.50 -15.49
N PRO A 111 -2.70 -14.19 -16.06
CA PRO A 111 -1.85 -15.21 -16.65
C PRO A 111 -1.26 -16.12 -15.56
N ARG A 112 -1.21 -17.43 -15.80
CA ARG A 112 -0.62 -18.41 -14.86
C ARG A 112 0.84 -18.11 -14.54
N SER A 113 1.56 -17.48 -15.46
CA SER A 113 2.95 -17.02 -15.25
C SER A 113 3.07 -15.94 -14.18
N TRP A 114 1.99 -15.24 -13.81
CA TRP A 114 1.98 -14.23 -12.76
C TRP A 114 2.46 -14.79 -11.41
N CYS A 115 2.19 -16.06 -11.12
CA CYS A 115 2.63 -16.70 -9.88
C CYS A 115 4.15 -16.92 -9.83
N LYS A 116 4.79 -17.18 -10.97
CA LYS A 116 6.19 -17.68 -11.04
C LYS A 116 7.21 -16.80 -10.33
N PRO A 117 7.24 -15.47 -10.51
CA PRO A 117 8.28 -14.64 -9.90
C PRO A 117 7.92 -14.21 -8.46
N ARG A 118 6.76 -14.62 -7.92
CA ARG A 118 6.22 -14.10 -6.66
C ARG A 118 6.24 -15.12 -5.54
N LEU A 119 6.40 -14.61 -4.33
CA LEU A 119 6.32 -15.34 -3.07
C LEU A 119 5.21 -14.77 -2.22
N LEU A 120 4.49 -15.64 -1.51
CA LEU A 120 3.67 -15.26 -0.37
C LEU A 120 4.54 -15.38 0.88
N ALA A 121 4.84 -14.24 1.50
CA ALA A 121 5.62 -14.15 2.71
C ALA A 121 4.74 -13.90 3.93
N SER A 122 5.19 -14.37 5.08
CA SER A 122 4.59 -14.10 6.39
C SER A 122 5.64 -13.65 7.39
N GLY A 123 5.22 -12.84 8.35
CA GLY A 123 6.10 -12.34 9.40
C GLY A 123 5.33 -11.67 10.52
N ARG A 124 6.09 -11.00 11.39
CA ARG A 124 5.59 -10.28 12.56
C ARG A 124 6.00 -8.82 12.51
N LEU A 125 5.01 -7.94 12.44
CA LEU A 125 5.20 -6.50 12.42
C LEU A 125 5.17 -5.91 13.83
N SER A 126 6.18 -5.10 14.13
CA SER A 126 6.25 -4.30 15.35
C SER A 126 6.56 -2.84 15.03
N GLY A 127 6.20 -1.90 15.90
CA GLY A 127 6.46 -0.47 15.69
C GLY A 127 5.21 0.39 15.79
N ALA A 128 5.34 1.68 15.54
CA ALA A 128 4.27 2.66 15.64
C ALA A 128 3.74 3.09 14.27
N PHE A 129 2.44 2.95 14.04
CA PHE A 129 1.79 3.23 12.76
C PHE A 129 0.70 4.27 12.93
N ALA A 130 0.68 5.31 12.09
CA ALA A 130 -0.42 6.28 12.08
C ALA A 130 -1.71 5.63 11.59
N LEU A 131 -2.85 6.17 12.06
CA LEU A 131 -4.20 5.78 11.66
C LEU A 131 -4.90 6.98 11.00
N PRO A 132 -4.68 7.25 9.71
CA PRO A 132 -5.25 8.42 9.03
C PRO A 132 -6.79 8.44 9.04
N GLY A 133 -7.41 7.26 8.95
CA GLY A 133 -8.88 7.12 8.97
C GLY A 133 -9.51 7.13 10.36
N HIS A 134 -8.73 7.31 11.44
CA HIS A 134 -9.27 7.35 12.79
C HIS A 134 -10.12 8.61 13.01
N GLN A 135 -11.22 8.49 13.76
CA GLN A 135 -12.16 9.59 14.01
C GLN A 135 -11.52 10.86 14.62
N GLN A 136 -10.40 10.72 15.33
CA GLN A 136 -9.63 11.86 15.85
C GLN A 136 -8.51 12.33 14.91
N SER A 137 -8.02 11.47 14.01
CA SER A 137 -7.04 11.86 12.99
C SER A 137 -7.70 12.63 11.85
N LEU A 138 -8.92 12.25 11.45
CA LEU A 138 -9.63 12.86 10.33
C LEU A 138 -9.82 14.38 10.45
N PRO A 139 -10.30 14.95 11.59
CA PRO A 139 -10.39 16.40 11.74
C PRO A 139 -9.03 17.11 11.65
N THR A 140 -7.97 16.49 12.18
CA THR A 140 -6.60 17.02 12.11
C THR A 140 -6.09 17.05 10.67
N LEU A 141 -6.25 15.94 9.93
CA LEU A 141 -5.89 15.85 8.52
C LEU A 141 -6.72 16.82 7.68
N ARG A 142 -8.03 16.90 7.95
CA ARG A 142 -8.93 17.84 7.29
C ARG A 142 -8.46 19.29 7.48
N ARG A 143 -8.06 19.68 8.69
CA ARG A 143 -7.52 21.03 8.95
C ARG A 143 -6.22 21.31 8.19
N ALA A 144 -5.35 20.31 8.07
CA ALA A 144 -4.05 20.47 7.42
C ALA A 144 -4.13 20.39 5.88
N PHE A 145 -4.99 19.52 5.33
CA PHE A 145 -4.95 19.11 3.92
C PHE A 145 -6.26 19.37 3.15
N LEU A 146 -7.28 20.00 3.74
CA LEU A 146 -8.47 20.38 2.96
C LEU A 146 -8.14 21.22 1.71
N PRO A 147 -7.25 22.23 1.75
CA PRO A 147 -6.90 22.98 0.55
C PRO A 147 -6.33 22.07 -0.55
N THR A 148 -5.45 21.14 -0.19
CA THR A 148 -4.88 20.14 -1.10
C THR A 148 -5.95 19.20 -1.66
N ALA A 149 -6.87 18.70 -0.82
CA ALA A 149 -7.98 17.87 -1.26
C ALA A 149 -8.85 18.60 -2.29
N ARG A 150 -9.19 19.86 -2.03
CA ARG A 150 -9.98 20.71 -2.94
C ARG A 150 -9.26 21.02 -4.25
N SER A 151 -7.96 21.31 -4.22
CA SER A 151 -7.18 21.52 -5.44
C SER A 151 -7.09 20.27 -6.31
N LEU A 152 -7.31 19.10 -5.72
CA LEU A 152 -7.34 17.81 -6.39
C LEU A 152 -8.77 17.36 -6.77
N GLY A 153 -9.76 18.26 -6.66
CA GLY A 153 -11.14 18.01 -7.08
C GLY A 153 -12.01 17.28 -6.05
N LEU A 154 -11.53 17.03 -4.84
CA LEU A 154 -12.33 16.43 -3.77
C LEU A 154 -13.18 17.50 -3.06
N ALA A 155 -14.44 17.19 -2.78
CA ALA A 155 -15.34 18.09 -2.06
C ALA A 155 -14.89 18.29 -0.60
N ASP A 156 -14.38 17.22 0.03
CA ASP A 156 -13.90 17.23 1.40
C ASP A 156 -12.76 16.22 1.64
N LEU A 157 -12.17 16.26 2.85
CA LEU A 157 -11.25 15.26 3.37
C LEU A 157 -11.93 14.55 4.55
N ASP A 158 -12.48 13.38 4.25
CA ASP A 158 -13.18 12.49 5.18
C ASP A 158 -12.65 11.04 5.05
N ALA A 159 -13.34 10.08 5.67
CA ALA A 159 -12.95 8.67 5.59
C ALA A 159 -12.99 8.12 4.14
N ALA A 160 -13.88 8.63 3.29
CA ALA A 160 -13.95 8.23 1.88
C ALA A 160 -12.72 8.74 1.12
N ALA A 161 -12.34 10.01 1.29
CA ALA A 161 -11.11 10.56 0.71
C ALA A 161 -9.86 9.79 1.20
N ILE A 162 -9.83 9.41 2.48
CA ILE A 162 -8.76 8.58 3.08
C ILE A 162 -8.86 7.11 2.67
N ARG A 163 -9.89 6.66 1.97
CA ARG A 163 -9.99 5.30 1.39
C ARG A 163 -9.82 5.28 -0.13
N ASP A 164 -10.10 6.39 -0.80
CA ASP A 164 -9.98 6.49 -2.25
C ASP A 164 -8.52 6.32 -2.73
N SER A 165 -8.35 5.50 -3.75
CA SER A 165 -7.08 5.29 -4.46
C SER A 165 -6.67 6.47 -5.32
N ARG A 166 -7.59 7.37 -5.69
CA ARG A 166 -7.32 8.54 -6.52
C ARG A 166 -7.97 9.77 -5.92
N PRO A 167 -7.34 10.96 -6.00
CA PRO A 167 -5.99 11.20 -6.50
C PRO A 167 -4.91 10.79 -5.48
N ARG A 168 -3.89 10.04 -5.93
CA ARG A 168 -2.79 9.56 -5.07
C ARG A 168 -2.01 10.70 -4.40
N ALA A 169 -1.95 11.85 -5.05
CA ALA A 169 -1.26 13.03 -4.54
C ALA A 169 -1.72 13.44 -3.13
N LEU A 170 -3.01 13.27 -2.79
CA LEU A 170 -3.51 13.58 -1.45
C LEU A 170 -2.89 12.66 -0.39
N THR A 171 -2.99 11.35 -0.59
CA THR A 171 -2.49 10.38 0.39
C THR A 171 -0.96 10.37 0.47
N GLN A 172 -0.28 10.64 -0.64
CA GLN A 172 1.18 10.81 -0.66
C GLN A 172 1.61 12.08 0.11
N ALA A 173 0.91 13.21 -0.06
CA ALA A 173 1.18 14.42 0.73
C ALA A 173 0.94 14.21 2.23
N ILE A 174 -0.15 13.51 2.60
CA ILE A 174 -0.40 13.10 3.98
C ILE A 174 0.71 12.17 4.49
N SER A 175 1.14 11.20 3.68
CA SER A 175 2.21 10.26 4.02
C SER A 175 3.53 10.98 4.30
N ALA A 176 3.93 11.91 3.44
CA ALA A 176 5.13 12.72 3.63
C ALA A 176 5.09 13.51 4.94
N TRP A 177 3.94 14.09 5.30
CA TRP A 177 3.79 14.77 6.58
C TRP A 177 3.84 13.80 7.76
N LEU A 178 3.13 12.67 7.70
CA LEU A 178 3.18 11.63 8.74
C LEU A 178 4.59 11.06 8.92
N TYR A 179 5.37 10.95 7.85
CA TYR A 179 6.78 10.56 7.89
C TYR A 179 7.61 11.50 8.77
N THR A 180 7.27 12.78 8.87
CA THR A 180 7.99 13.74 9.74
C THR A 180 7.61 13.62 11.22
N LEU A 181 6.48 12.99 11.55
CA LEU A 181 5.96 12.97 12.91
C LEU A 181 6.71 11.98 13.81
N ARG A 182 6.71 12.30 15.11
CA ARG A 182 7.31 11.51 16.17
C ARG A 182 6.26 11.10 17.20
N THR A 183 6.43 9.92 17.77
CA THR A 183 5.65 9.41 18.89
C THR A 183 5.99 10.18 20.18
N PRO A 184 5.19 10.05 21.26
CA PRO A 184 5.47 10.70 22.55
C PRO A 184 6.85 10.39 23.14
N ASP A 185 7.40 9.21 22.85
CA ASP A 185 8.76 8.80 23.22
C ASP A 185 9.84 9.31 22.25
N GLY A 186 9.52 10.23 21.35
CA GLY A 186 10.44 10.92 20.45
C GLY A 186 10.89 10.11 19.22
N LYS A 187 10.41 8.87 19.07
CA LYS A 187 10.75 8.00 17.94
C LYS A 187 9.93 8.36 16.69
N PRO A 188 10.48 8.21 15.48
CA PRO A 188 9.67 8.39 14.27
C PRO A 188 8.59 7.31 14.17
N LEU A 189 7.48 7.62 13.48
CA LEU A 189 6.51 6.61 13.07
C LEU A 189 7.15 5.60 12.09
N ASN A 190 6.83 4.32 12.19
CA ASN A 190 7.31 3.30 11.26
C ASN A 190 6.46 3.18 9.99
N GLY A 191 5.27 3.79 9.96
CA GLY A 191 4.41 3.71 8.80
C GLY A 191 2.97 4.14 9.05
N ILE A 192 2.08 3.62 8.21
CA ILE A 192 0.63 3.84 8.24
C ILE A 192 -0.08 2.50 8.32
N GLN A 193 -1.11 2.43 9.17
CA GLN A 193 -2.10 1.36 9.16
C GLN A 193 -3.41 1.90 8.57
N PHE A 194 -3.99 1.20 7.59
CA PHE A 194 -5.17 1.65 6.86
C PHE A 194 -6.07 0.50 6.43
N GLN A 195 -7.34 0.82 6.14
CA GLN A 195 -8.29 -0.15 5.56
C GLN A 195 -8.15 -0.16 4.04
N SER A 196 -8.17 -1.35 3.45
CA SER A 196 -8.25 -1.52 2.00
C SER A 196 -9.50 -0.87 1.44
N ARG A 197 -9.42 -0.39 0.19
CA ARG A 197 -10.58 0.05 -0.59
C ARG A 197 -11.50 -1.11 -1.03
N HIS A 198 -11.02 -2.35 -0.95
CA HIS A 198 -11.71 -3.53 -1.47
C HIS A 198 -12.73 -4.15 -0.50
N GLY A 199 -12.89 -3.59 0.69
CA GLY A 199 -13.84 -4.08 1.67
C GLY A 199 -13.44 -3.75 3.10
N ASP A 200 -14.42 -3.72 3.99
CA ASP A 200 -14.19 -3.49 5.41
C ASP A 200 -13.50 -4.70 6.06
N GLY A 201 -12.72 -4.47 7.12
CA GLY A 201 -11.99 -5.53 7.82
C GLY A 201 -10.71 -5.99 7.11
N LEU A 202 -10.41 -5.46 5.92
CA LEU A 202 -9.17 -5.71 5.20
C LEU A 202 -8.10 -4.72 5.65
N LEU A 203 -7.40 -5.09 6.72
CA LEU A 203 -6.35 -4.25 7.32
C LEU A 203 -5.02 -4.38 6.56
N LEU A 204 -4.41 -3.23 6.27
CA LEU A 204 -3.16 -3.10 5.54
C LEU A 204 -2.19 -2.16 6.26
N TRP A 205 -0.91 -2.29 5.94
CA TRP A 205 0.15 -1.39 6.38
C TRP A 205 1.00 -0.92 5.22
N ALA A 206 1.42 0.34 5.28
CA ALA A 206 2.50 0.91 4.50
C ALA A 206 3.66 1.18 5.46
N VAL A 207 4.74 0.41 5.35
CA VAL A 207 5.93 0.51 6.22
C VAL A 207 6.95 1.40 5.54
N TYR A 208 7.45 2.39 6.25
CA TYR A 208 8.42 3.35 5.74
C TYR A 208 9.84 2.84 5.83
N GLU A 209 10.64 3.14 4.81
CA GLU A 209 12.10 3.07 4.91
C GLU A 209 12.62 4.19 5.82
N ARG A 210 12.96 3.82 7.05
CA ARG A 210 13.56 4.72 8.05
C ARG A 210 15.07 4.64 8.10
N ASP A 211 15.63 3.48 7.78
CA ASP A 211 17.07 3.24 7.70
C ASP A 211 17.44 2.83 6.28
N ARG A 212 18.13 3.73 5.56
CA ARG A 212 18.56 3.50 4.17
C ARG A 212 19.69 2.48 4.05
N THR A 213 20.34 2.13 5.16
CA THR A 213 21.40 1.11 5.20
C THR A 213 20.83 -0.29 5.35
N ALA A 214 19.58 -0.42 5.82
CA ALA A 214 18.89 -1.69 5.93
C ALA A 214 18.31 -2.11 4.57
N GLY A 215 18.62 -3.33 4.14
CA GLY A 215 18.06 -3.91 2.90
C GLY A 215 16.57 -4.29 2.99
N THR A 216 16.06 -4.42 4.22
CA THR A 216 14.68 -4.79 4.56
C THR A 216 14.18 -3.92 5.73
N PRO A 217 12.86 -3.84 5.98
CA PRO A 217 12.34 -3.11 7.14
C PRO A 217 12.67 -3.84 8.45
N PRO A 218 13.42 -3.23 9.40
CA PRO A 218 13.76 -3.85 10.68
C PRO A 218 12.53 -4.12 11.57
N GLU A 219 11.40 -3.48 11.26
CA GLU A 219 10.11 -3.66 11.94
C GLU A 219 9.45 -5.01 11.66
N VAL A 220 9.88 -5.70 10.61
CA VAL A 220 9.35 -6.99 10.21
C VAL A 220 10.32 -8.07 10.64
N GLY A 221 9.89 -8.94 11.55
CA GLY A 221 10.53 -10.24 11.79
C GLY A 221 9.97 -11.28 10.82
N PRO A 222 10.71 -11.75 9.79
CA PRO A 222 10.20 -12.73 8.84
C PRO A 222 9.99 -14.10 9.51
N ASP A 223 8.82 -14.71 9.28
CA ASP A 223 8.52 -16.09 9.73
C ASP A 223 8.87 -17.09 8.62
N GLY A 224 8.58 -16.75 7.36
CA GLY A 224 8.84 -17.61 6.20
C GLY A 224 8.18 -17.11 4.92
N SER A 225 8.51 -17.74 3.79
CA SER A 225 7.88 -17.47 2.50
C SER A 225 7.75 -18.75 1.66
N ALA A 226 6.78 -18.77 0.76
CA ALA A 226 6.55 -19.87 -0.15
C ALA A 226 6.22 -19.36 -1.56
N PRO A 227 6.59 -20.10 -2.63
CA PRO A 227 6.09 -19.84 -3.97
C PRO A 227 4.56 -19.81 -4.00
N ILE A 228 4.02 -18.88 -4.78
CA ILE A 228 2.58 -18.84 -5.04
C ILE A 228 2.26 -19.88 -6.10
N THR A 229 1.27 -20.73 -5.83
CA THR A 229 0.82 -21.76 -6.76
C THR A 229 -0.54 -21.37 -7.33
N ILE A 230 -0.88 -21.94 -8.51
CA ILE A 230 -2.16 -21.68 -9.20
C ILE A 230 -3.40 -22.18 -8.42
N ASP A 231 -3.18 -23.03 -7.43
CA ASP A 231 -4.17 -23.67 -6.57
C ASP A 231 -4.16 -23.09 -5.14
N ASP A 232 -3.41 -22.00 -4.89
CA ASP A 232 -3.45 -21.31 -3.60
C ASP A 232 -4.90 -20.88 -3.30
N PRO A 233 -5.50 -21.35 -2.20
CA PRO A 233 -6.91 -21.10 -1.91
C PRO A 233 -7.21 -19.61 -1.66
N GLN A 234 -6.26 -18.85 -1.12
CA GLN A 234 -6.43 -17.42 -0.88
C GLN A 234 -6.29 -16.62 -2.18
N LEU A 235 -5.46 -17.09 -3.12
CA LEU A 235 -5.37 -16.53 -4.46
C LEU A 235 -6.67 -16.77 -5.24
N LEU A 236 -7.17 -18.01 -5.24
CA LEU A 236 -8.42 -18.36 -5.91
C LEU A 236 -9.62 -17.60 -5.35
N GLU A 237 -9.67 -17.40 -4.03
CA GLU A 237 -10.71 -16.59 -3.40
C GLU A 237 -10.62 -15.11 -3.81
N ALA A 238 -9.41 -14.53 -3.86
CA ALA A 238 -9.22 -13.17 -4.36
C ALA A 238 -9.63 -13.02 -5.84
N MET A 239 -9.27 -14.00 -6.68
CA MET A 239 -9.71 -14.05 -8.07
C MET A 239 -11.23 -14.12 -8.17
N ARG A 240 -11.89 -14.98 -7.38
CA ARG A 240 -13.35 -15.08 -7.34
C ARG A 240 -14.00 -13.75 -6.96
N LEU A 241 -13.49 -13.06 -5.95
CA LEU A 241 -13.99 -11.76 -5.50
C LEU A 241 -13.79 -10.63 -6.52
N HIS A 242 -12.71 -10.69 -7.29
CA HIS A 242 -12.42 -9.74 -8.38
C HIS A 242 -12.99 -10.17 -9.74
N HIS A 243 -13.73 -11.28 -9.79
CA HIS A 243 -14.27 -11.88 -11.01
C HIS A 243 -13.20 -12.18 -12.08
N LEU A 244 -12.01 -12.61 -11.63
CA LEU A 244 -10.89 -12.95 -12.50
C LEU A 244 -10.93 -14.44 -12.88
N ASN A 245 -10.52 -14.72 -14.11
CA ASN A 245 -10.28 -16.07 -14.62
C ASN A 245 -8.81 -16.24 -15.00
N TRP A 246 -8.32 -17.46 -15.03
CA TRP A 246 -6.99 -17.72 -15.59
C TRP A 246 -6.97 -17.35 -17.08
N ALA A 247 -5.92 -16.68 -17.54
CA ALA A 247 -5.62 -16.59 -18.97
C ALA A 247 -5.23 -17.98 -19.48
N ASP A 248 -5.62 -18.28 -20.71
CA ASP A 248 -5.27 -19.53 -21.39
C ASP A 248 -3.75 -19.61 -21.65
#